data_AF-A0A926V913-F1
#
_entry.id   AF-A0A926V913-F1
#
_cell.length_a   1.000
_cell.length_b   1.000
_cell.length_c   1.000
_cell.angle_alpha   90.00
_cell.angle_beta   90.00
_cell.angle_gamma   90.00
#
_symmetry.space_group_name_H-M   'P 1'
#
loop_
_entity.id
_entity.type
_entity.pdbx_description
1 polymer ?
#
loop_
_entity_poly.entity_id
_entity_poly.type
_entity_poly.pdbx_seq_one_letter_code
_entity_poly.pdbx_strand_id
1 'polypeptide(L)'
;MARCGVVTTTYHPSPLRSPSSYNNAVEISEGTIANLLNRVREKLNNPVSQILERLQQSRLVCSDETSARVEGKTQWEWVFQNEQVCLHVIRASRGSQVIGEVFPQMRPQVWVSDLYSAQRTHGAPQWQVCLAHQLRDCQYVIDAGDDLFAPRMKRLLLRAVALQRRRQHLAVSTVQQYSSYLYSFISKRYNERNDLDKLRLRYNLKFSFSSFSNRF
;
A
#
# COMPACT_ATOMS: atom_id res chain seq x y z
N MET A 1 -22.06 0.84 8.40
CA MET A 1 -22.20 1.77 7.26
C MET A 1 -20.85 2.45 7.04
N ALA A 2 -20.19 2.20 5.92
CA ALA A 2 -18.87 2.75 5.61
C ALA A 2 -18.97 4.28 5.41
N ARG A 3 -18.36 5.06 6.30
CA ARG A 3 -18.11 6.48 6.03
C ARG A 3 -16.90 6.57 5.10
N CYS A 4 -17.15 6.87 3.83
CA CYS A 4 -16.15 7.40 2.90
C CYS A 4 -15.88 8.84 3.36
N GLY A 5 -14.73 9.08 3.98
CA GLY A 5 -14.37 10.39 4.50
C GLY A 5 -13.83 11.26 3.38
N VAL A 6 -14.52 12.35 3.06
CA VAL A 6 -13.86 13.51 2.42
C VAL A 6 -13.18 14.25 3.56
N VAL A 7 -11.84 14.30 3.54
CA VAL A 7 -11.07 15.16 4.46
C VAL A 7 -11.26 16.59 4.01
N THR A 8 -12.08 17.33 4.74
CA THR A 8 -12.00 18.80 4.72
C THR A 8 -10.98 19.19 5.77
N THR A 9 -9.73 19.42 5.35
CA THR A 9 -8.80 20.17 6.20
C THR A 9 -9.32 21.60 6.27
N THR A 10 -9.47 22.16 7.46
CA THR A 10 -9.59 23.62 7.61
C THR A 10 -8.28 24.23 7.09
N TYR A 11 -8.29 24.70 5.86
CA TYR A 11 -7.23 25.45 5.25
C TYR A 11 -7.30 26.88 5.83
N HIS A 12 -6.25 27.33 6.51
CA HIS A 12 -6.08 28.74 6.84
C HIS A 12 -5.23 29.38 5.71
N PRO A 13 -5.82 30.16 4.79
CA PRO A 13 -5.04 30.84 3.78
C PRO A 13 -4.17 31.93 4.42
N SER A 14 -2.89 31.95 4.09
CA SER A 14 -2.15 33.22 4.09
C SER A 14 -2.66 34.07 2.91
N PRO A 15 -2.70 35.41 3.00
CA PRO A 15 -3.25 36.24 1.92
C PRO A 15 -2.37 36.11 0.67
N LEU A 16 -2.88 35.43 -0.36
CA LEU A 16 -2.24 35.44 -1.67
C LEU A 16 -2.46 36.83 -2.29
N ARG A 17 -1.41 37.65 -2.34
CA ARG A 17 -1.35 38.82 -3.22
C ARG A 17 -1.25 38.31 -4.67
N SER A 18 -2.24 38.61 -5.50
CA SER A 18 -2.20 38.33 -6.93
C SER A 18 -1.66 39.52 -7.74
N PRO A 19 -0.82 39.29 -8.77
CA PRO A 19 -0.63 40.24 -9.86
C PRO A 19 -1.79 40.14 -10.85
N SER A 20 -2.26 41.30 -11.30
CA SER A 20 -3.39 41.53 -12.20
C SER A 20 -3.34 40.74 -13.52
N SER A 21 -4.48 40.15 -13.91
CA SER A 21 -5.06 40.11 -15.28
C SER A 21 -5.79 38.81 -15.67
N TYR A 22 -6.68 38.29 -14.82
CA TYR A 22 -7.77 37.40 -15.26
C TYR A 22 -9.08 37.86 -14.61
N ASN A 23 -9.85 38.66 -15.33
CA ASN A 23 -11.02 39.37 -14.80
C ASN A 23 -12.34 38.59 -15.02
N ASN A 24 -12.36 37.32 -14.63
CA ASN A 24 -13.57 36.48 -14.54
C ASN A 24 -13.55 35.64 -13.25
N ALA A 25 -13.06 36.21 -12.14
CA ALA A 25 -13.06 35.53 -10.85
C ALA A 25 -14.48 35.53 -10.27
N VAL A 26 -15.11 34.36 -10.20
CA VAL A 26 -16.32 34.17 -9.40
C VAL A 26 -15.90 34.14 -7.94
N GLU A 27 -16.44 35.02 -7.11
CA GLU A 27 -16.25 34.96 -5.65
C GLU A 27 -17.00 33.74 -5.10
N ILE A 28 -16.28 32.77 -4.54
CA ILE A 28 -16.84 31.54 -3.97
C ILE A 28 -16.48 31.50 -2.49
N SER A 29 -17.51 31.45 -1.63
CA SER A 29 -17.33 31.30 -0.18
C SER A 29 -16.88 29.88 0.20
N GLU A 30 -16.19 29.74 1.34
CA GLU A 30 -15.85 28.42 1.91
C GLU A 30 -17.10 27.54 2.14
N GLY A 31 -18.21 28.15 2.57
CA GLY A 31 -19.49 27.46 2.74
C GLY A 31 -20.05 26.93 1.40
N THR A 32 -19.86 27.66 0.31
CA THR A 32 -20.22 27.22 -1.04
C THR A 32 -19.40 25.99 -1.45
N ILE A 33 -18.08 25.99 -1.16
CA ILE A 33 -17.20 24.85 -1.42
C ILE A 33 -17.62 23.64 -0.58
N ALA A 34 -17.90 23.82 0.71
CA ALA A 34 -18.34 22.75 1.60
C ALA A 34 -19.66 22.12 1.11
N ASN A 35 -20.64 22.94 0.72
CA ASN A 35 -21.90 22.46 0.17
C ASN A 35 -21.73 21.75 -1.17
N LEU A 36 -20.78 22.18 -2.01
CA LEU A 36 -20.44 21.49 -3.25
C LEU A 36 -19.84 20.10 -2.96
N LEU A 37 -18.86 20.03 -2.05
CA LEU A 37 -18.23 18.77 -1.65
C LEU A 37 -19.25 17.79 -1.03
N ASN A 38 -20.18 18.28 -0.22
CA ASN A 38 -21.27 17.47 0.32
C ASN A 38 -22.16 16.89 -0.79
N ARG A 39 -22.52 17.66 -1.81
CA ARG A 39 -23.29 17.15 -2.96
C ARG A 39 -22.50 16.13 -3.77
N VAL A 40 -21.19 16.32 -3.93
CA VAL A 40 -20.32 15.35 -4.62
C VAL A 40 -20.22 14.06 -3.83
N ARG A 41 -20.07 14.15 -2.50
CA ARG A 41 -20.02 12.98 -1.61
C ARG A 41 -21.22 12.05 -1.83
N GLU A 42 -22.44 12.61 -1.88
CA GLU A 42 -23.64 11.79 -2.10
C GLU A 42 -23.61 11.06 -3.45
N LYS A 43 -23.08 11.70 -4.50
CA LYS A 43 -22.91 11.08 -5.82
C LYS A 43 -21.82 10.01 -5.84
N LEU A 44 -20.81 10.11 -4.98
CA LEU A 44 -19.72 9.14 -4.87
C LEU A 44 -20.11 7.87 -4.10
N ASN A 45 -21.22 7.87 -3.35
CA ASN A 45 -21.65 6.71 -2.57
C ASN A 45 -21.74 5.42 -3.42
N ASN A 46 -22.38 5.47 -4.59
CA ASN A 46 -22.51 4.30 -5.46
C ASN A 46 -21.15 3.85 -6.06
N PRO A 47 -20.35 4.74 -6.71
CA PRO A 47 -19.00 4.38 -7.15
C PRO A 47 -18.11 3.78 -6.05
N VAL A 48 -18.17 4.32 -4.83
CA VAL A 48 -17.38 3.81 -3.68
C VAL A 48 -17.85 2.41 -3.28
N SER A 49 -19.16 2.15 -3.26
CA SER A 49 -19.69 0.81 -3.01
C SER A 49 -19.24 -0.19 -4.08
N GLN A 50 -19.25 0.20 -5.35
CA GLN A 50 -18.76 -0.67 -6.44
C GLN A 50 -17.25 -0.96 -6.32
N ILE A 51 -16.45 0.05 -5.93
CA ILE A 51 -15.02 -0.12 -5.64
C ILE A 51 -14.83 -1.13 -4.51
N LEU A 52 -15.58 -0.99 -3.42
CA LEU A 52 -15.53 -1.89 -2.27
C LEU A 52 -15.89 -3.32 -2.66
N GLU A 53 -16.98 -3.52 -3.40
CA GLU A 53 -17.41 -4.85 -3.88
C GLU A 53 -16.32 -5.50 -4.75
N ARG A 54 -15.75 -4.76 -5.70
CA ARG A 54 -14.65 -5.23 -6.55
C ARG A 54 -13.43 -5.62 -5.72
N LEU A 55 -13.05 -4.81 -4.72
CA LEU A 55 -11.93 -5.14 -3.84
C LEU A 55 -12.20 -6.38 -2.99
N GLN A 56 -13.39 -6.52 -2.44
CA GLN A 56 -13.77 -7.69 -1.62
C GLN A 56 -13.74 -8.99 -2.43
N GLN A 57 -14.02 -8.92 -3.74
CA GLN A 57 -13.95 -10.05 -4.68
C GLN A 57 -12.57 -10.24 -5.31
N SER A 58 -11.62 -9.33 -5.03
CA SER A 58 -10.32 -9.36 -5.67
C SER A 58 -9.44 -10.46 -5.12
N ARG A 59 -8.72 -11.12 -6.03
CA ARG A 59 -7.73 -12.13 -5.67
C ARG A 59 -6.56 -11.55 -4.86
N LEU A 60 -6.09 -10.36 -5.23
CA LEU A 60 -4.99 -9.66 -4.59
C LEU A 60 -5.47 -8.30 -4.08
N VAL A 61 -5.08 -7.97 -2.85
CA VAL A 61 -5.28 -6.65 -2.26
C VAL A 61 -3.97 -6.17 -1.68
N CYS A 62 -3.58 -4.95 -2.04
CA CYS A 62 -2.54 -4.19 -1.36
C CYS A 62 -3.19 -3.28 -0.31
N SER A 63 -2.55 -3.17 0.85
CA SER A 63 -3.02 -2.39 1.98
C SER A 63 -1.88 -1.55 2.56
N ASP A 64 -2.20 -0.31 2.91
CA ASP A 64 -1.30 0.64 3.58
C ASP A 64 -2.12 1.60 4.45
N GLU A 65 -1.46 2.29 5.38
CA GLU A 65 -2.11 3.29 6.21
C GLU A 65 -1.19 4.44 6.63
N THR A 66 -1.77 5.64 6.69
CA THR A 66 -1.08 6.86 7.13
C THR A 66 -1.95 7.69 8.07
N SER A 67 -1.32 8.52 8.89
CA SER A 67 -2.06 9.39 9.81
C SER A 67 -2.76 10.52 9.04
N ALA A 68 -4.01 10.81 9.41
CA ALA A 68 -4.78 11.94 8.91
C ALA A 68 -5.24 12.81 10.08
N ARG A 69 -5.36 14.13 9.87
CA ARG A 69 -5.87 15.07 10.87
C ARG A 69 -7.29 15.48 10.49
N VAL A 70 -8.26 15.06 11.29
CA VAL A 70 -9.68 15.36 11.07
C VAL A 70 -10.20 16.02 12.33
N GLU A 71 -10.72 17.26 12.19
CA GLU A 71 -11.27 18.04 13.30
C GLU A 71 -10.32 18.12 14.52
N GLY A 72 -9.03 18.33 14.26
CA GLY A 72 -8.01 18.42 15.32
C GLY A 72 -7.71 17.09 16.03
N LYS A 73 -8.18 15.94 15.52
CA LYS A 73 -7.90 14.61 16.05
C LYS A 73 -7.11 13.78 15.06
N THR A 74 -6.23 12.92 15.58
CA THR A 74 -5.49 11.97 14.74
C THR A 74 -6.45 10.85 14.39
N GLN A 75 -6.61 10.63 13.10
CA GLN A 75 -7.28 9.50 12.49
C GLN A 75 -6.26 8.79 11.60
N TRP A 76 -6.68 7.70 10.98
CA TRP A 76 -5.88 6.90 10.06
C TRP A 76 -6.62 6.78 8.74
N GLU A 77 -5.97 7.21 7.68
CA GLU A 77 -6.37 6.93 6.32
C GLU A 77 -5.80 5.56 5.95
N TRP A 78 -6.70 4.62 5.72
CA TRP A 78 -6.39 3.30 5.19
C TRP A 78 -6.63 3.30 3.70
N VAL A 79 -5.70 2.70 2.97
CA VAL A 79 -5.80 2.49 1.53
C VAL A 79 -5.83 1.00 1.26
N PHE A 80 -6.86 0.56 0.53
CA PHE A 80 -6.96 -0.81 0.01
C PHE A 80 -7.05 -0.72 -1.50
N GLN A 81 -6.14 -1.36 -2.23
CA GLN A 81 -6.07 -1.22 -3.67
C GLN A 81 -5.65 -2.50 -4.40
N ASN A 82 -5.89 -2.52 -5.69
CA ASN A 82 -5.28 -3.43 -6.65
C ASN A 82 -4.97 -2.66 -7.95
N GLU A 83 -4.72 -3.35 -9.06
CA GLU A 83 -4.46 -2.70 -10.36
C GLU A 83 -5.67 -1.91 -10.92
N GLN A 84 -6.88 -2.27 -10.52
CA GLN A 84 -8.12 -1.76 -11.11
C GLN A 84 -8.83 -0.70 -10.26
N VAL A 85 -8.73 -0.82 -8.94
CA VAL A 85 -9.51 -0.02 -7.99
C VAL A 85 -8.72 0.32 -6.73
N CYS A 86 -9.02 1.48 -6.15
CA CYS A 86 -8.41 1.98 -4.92
C CYS A 86 -9.50 2.56 -4.01
N LEU A 87 -9.54 2.09 -2.76
CA LEU A 87 -10.47 2.51 -1.73
C LEU A 87 -9.70 3.21 -0.61
N HIS A 88 -10.14 4.41 -0.27
CA HIS A 88 -9.67 5.18 0.87
C HIS A 88 -10.74 5.18 1.95
N VAL A 89 -10.36 4.83 3.19
CA VAL A 89 -11.26 4.93 4.35
C VAL A 89 -10.55 5.57 5.53
N ILE A 90 -11.23 6.52 6.17
CA ILE A 90 -10.70 7.19 7.36
C ILE A 90 -11.37 6.61 8.59
N ARG A 91 -10.54 6.18 9.56
CA ARG A 91 -10.99 5.58 10.81
C ARG A 91 -10.17 6.13 11.97
N ALA A 92 -10.77 6.15 13.17
CA ALA A 92 -10.07 6.57 14.38
C ALA A 92 -8.95 5.60 14.79
N SER A 93 -9.03 4.36 14.31
CA SER A 93 -8.13 3.28 14.67
C SER A 93 -7.16 2.95 13.54
N ARG A 94 -5.92 2.69 13.92
CA ARG A 94 -4.92 1.98 13.11
C ARG A 94 -4.94 0.46 13.34
N GLY A 95 -5.88 -0.04 14.13
CA GLY A 95 -5.97 -1.45 14.49
C GLY A 95 -6.51 -2.32 13.36
N SER A 96 -6.21 -3.62 13.45
CA SER A 96 -6.68 -4.68 12.56
C SER A 96 -8.18 -4.76 12.36
N GLN A 97 -8.96 -4.25 13.33
CA GLN A 97 -10.42 -4.17 13.23
C GLN A 97 -10.93 -3.47 11.96
N VAL A 98 -10.16 -2.52 11.41
CA VAL A 98 -10.52 -1.83 10.16
C VAL A 98 -10.48 -2.80 8.97
N ILE A 99 -9.53 -3.73 8.94
CA ILE A 99 -9.47 -4.77 7.92
C ILE A 99 -10.72 -5.66 8.00
N GLY A 100 -11.15 -6.02 9.21
CA GLY A 100 -12.40 -6.78 9.43
C GLY A 100 -13.66 -6.03 9.03
N GLU A 101 -13.72 -4.71 9.21
CA GLU A 101 -14.82 -3.87 8.71
C GLU A 101 -14.90 -3.86 7.18
N VAL A 102 -13.74 -3.71 6.51
CA VAL A 102 -13.69 -3.59 5.05
C VAL A 102 -13.84 -4.95 4.38
N PHE A 103 -13.36 -6.02 5.01
CA PHE A 103 -13.45 -7.38 4.54
C PHE A 103 -14.14 -8.25 5.60
N PRO A 104 -15.48 -8.21 5.75
CA PRO A 104 -16.17 -8.97 6.78
C PRO A 104 -16.19 -10.48 6.48
N GLN A 105 -16.55 -10.87 5.25
CA GLN A 105 -16.84 -12.27 4.88
C GLN A 105 -15.83 -12.88 3.91
N MET A 106 -15.34 -12.09 2.94
CA MET A 106 -14.40 -12.57 1.92
C MET A 106 -12.96 -12.20 2.27
N ARG A 107 -12.02 -13.09 1.96
CA ARG A 107 -10.59 -12.87 2.17
C ARG A 107 -9.89 -12.98 0.82
N PRO A 108 -9.05 -12.02 0.44
CA PRO A 108 -8.27 -12.14 -0.78
C PRO A 108 -7.34 -13.37 -0.68
N GLN A 109 -6.91 -13.90 -1.82
CA GLN A 109 -5.93 -14.98 -1.83
C GLN A 109 -4.54 -14.47 -1.47
N VAL A 110 -4.23 -13.23 -1.88
CA VAL A 110 -2.95 -12.58 -1.64
C VAL A 110 -3.18 -11.23 -0.98
N TRP A 111 -2.54 -11.04 0.18
CA TRP A 111 -2.42 -9.73 0.81
C TRP A 111 -1.03 -9.16 0.56
N VAL A 112 -0.95 -7.89 0.23
CA VAL A 112 0.32 -7.16 0.12
C VAL A 112 0.28 -6.00 1.09
N SER A 113 1.23 -5.92 2.00
CA SER A 113 1.30 -4.81 2.96
C SER A 113 2.72 -4.60 3.43
N ASP A 114 2.97 -3.52 4.17
CA ASP A 114 4.16 -3.45 4.99
C ASP A 114 4.12 -4.51 6.13
N LEU A 115 5.06 -4.42 7.07
CA LEU A 115 5.19 -5.33 8.21
C LEU A 115 4.45 -4.86 9.46
N TYR A 116 3.57 -3.86 9.34
CA TYR A 116 2.83 -3.37 10.48
C TYR A 116 1.95 -4.49 11.07
N SER A 117 1.93 -4.59 12.41
CA SER A 117 1.34 -5.74 13.10
C SER A 117 -0.17 -5.89 12.84
N ALA A 118 -0.89 -4.77 12.66
CA ALA A 118 -2.32 -4.81 12.33
C ALA A 118 -2.58 -5.47 10.98
N GLN A 119 -1.65 -5.36 10.03
CA GLN A 119 -1.79 -5.96 8.71
C GLN A 119 -1.77 -7.48 8.77
N ARG A 120 -1.25 -8.11 9.85
CA ARG A 120 -1.09 -9.56 9.98
C ARG A 120 -2.39 -10.35 10.24
N THR A 121 -3.49 -9.67 10.52
CA THR A 121 -4.78 -10.31 10.80
C THR A 121 -5.68 -10.41 9.56
N HIS A 122 -5.12 -10.16 8.37
CA HIS A 122 -5.83 -10.09 7.10
C HIS A 122 -6.47 -11.42 6.63
N GLY A 123 -6.04 -12.56 7.16
CA GLY A 123 -6.65 -13.88 6.90
C GLY A 123 -6.45 -14.44 5.48
N ALA A 124 -5.65 -13.80 4.63
CA ALA A 124 -5.31 -14.34 3.31
C ALA A 124 -4.31 -15.51 3.44
N PRO A 125 -4.41 -16.55 2.60
CA PRO A 125 -3.49 -17.69 2.64
C PRO A 125 -2.06 -17.32 2.23
N GLN A 126 -1.89 -16.26 1.45
CA GLN A 126 -0.59 -15.76 1.02
C GLN A 126 -0.42 -14.30 1.43
N TRP A 127 0.78 -13.97 1.91
CA TRP A 127 1.17 -12.63 2.26
C TRP A 127 2.49 -12.26 1.58
N GLN A 128 2.50 -11.12 0.89
CA GLN A 128 3.68 -10.53 0.31
C GLN A 128 4.02 -9.24 1.07
N VAL A 129 5.26 -9.11 1.51
CA VAL A 129 5.75 -7.83 2.04
C VAL A 129 5.91 -6.82 0.89
N CYS A 130 5.39 -5.61 1.09
CA CYS A 130 5.37 -4.56 0.08
C CYS A 130 6.80 -4.16 -0.33
N LEU A 131 7.15 -4.42 -1.58
CA LEU A 131 8.50 -4.15 -2.10
C LEU A 131 8.83 -2.65 -2.09
N ALA A 132 7.85 -1.77 -2.24
CA ALA A 132 8.09 -0.33 -2.17
C ALA A 132 8.55 0.11 -0.76
N HIS A 133 7.96 -0.47 0.29
CA HIS A 133 8.44 -0.27 1.67
C HIS A 133 9.85 -0.82 1.86
N GLN A 134 10.09 -2.06 1.42
CA GLN A 134 11.42 -2.68 1.55
C GLN A 134 12.52 -1.91 0.79
N LEU A 135 12.21 -1.35 -0.38
CA LEU A 135 13.14 -0.53 -1.16
C LEU A 135 13.47 0.80 -0.46
N ARG A 136 12.48 1.41 0.21
CA ARG A 136 12.69 2.62 1.03
C ARG A 136 13.50 2.29 2.28
N ASP A 137 13.20 1.21 2.98
CA ASP A 137 13.95 0.76 4.15
C ASP A 137 15.40 0.47 3.79
N CYS A 138 15.65 -0.20 2.67
CA CYS A 138 17.01 -0.39 2.18
C CYS A 138 17.70 0.95 1.91
N GLN A 139 17.02 1.92 1.30
CA GLN A 139 17.64 3.23 1.06
C GLN A 139 17.97 3.95 2.36
N TYR A 140 17.06 3.97 3.34
CA TYR A 140 17.30 4.55 4.64
C TYR A 140 18.54 3.95 5.33
N VAL A 141 18.69 2.62 5.27
CA VAL A 141 19.84 1.93 5.86
C VAL A 141 21.16 2.24 5.12
N ILE A 142 21.10 2.44 3.79
CA ILE A 142 22.26 2.93 3.00
C ILE A 142 22.64 4.34 3.43
N ASP A 143 21.67 5.24 3.54
CA ASP A 143 21.90 6.63 3.94
C ASP A 143 22.42 6.73 5.37
N ALA A 144 22.07 5.75 6.23
CA ALA A 144 22.60 5.59 7.58
C ALA A 144 24.00 4.95 7.63
N GLY A 145 24.60 4.61 6.49
CA GLY A 145 26.00 4.17 6.38
C GLY A 145 26.21 2.67 6.09
N ASP A 146 25.17 1.88 5.84
CA ASP A 146 25.37 0.49 5.42
C ASP A 146 25.83 0.40 3.96
N ASP A 147 27.03 -0.12 3.76
CA ASP A 147 27.65 -0.30 2.44
C ASP A 147 27.61 -1.77 1.97
N LEU A 148 27.14 -2.69 2.82
CA LEU A 148 27.29 -4.13 2.61
C LEU A 148 25.97 -4.83 2.31
N PHE A 149 24.97 -4.72 3.19
CA PHE A 149 23.75 -5.52 3.12
C PHE A 149 22.66 -4.82 2.31
N ALA A 150 22.29 -3.60 2.70
CA ALA A 150 21.18 -2.84 2.14
C ALA A 150 21.37 -2.50 0.65
N PRO A 151 22.57 -2.12 0.15
CA PRO A 151 22.79 -1.97 -1.29
C PRO A 151 22.55 -3.26 -2.07
N ARG A 152 22.97 -4.41 -1.52
CA ARG A 152 22.81 -5.72 -2.15
C ARG A 152 21.35 -6.16 -2.15
N MET A 153 20.66 -6.00 -1.03
CA MET A 153 19.23 -6.29 -0.91
C MET A 153 18.42 -5.41 -1.87
N LYS A 154 18.67 -4.10 -1.88
CA LYS A 154 18.02 -3.16 -2.80
C LYS A 154 18.17 -3.59 -4.26
N ARG A 155 19.39 -3.95 -4.70
CA ARG A 155 19.64 -4.47 -6.06
C ARG A 155 18.86 -5.75 -6.37
N LEU A 156 18.77 -6.66 -5.40
CA LEU A 156 17.99 -7.90 -5.55
C LEU A 156 16.50 -7.60 -5.74
N LEU A 157 15.92 -6.75 -4.90
CA LEU A 157 14.51 -6.35 -4.99
C LEU A 157 14.21 -5.62 -6.30
N LEU A 158 15.07 -4.70 -6.73
CA LEU A 158 14.95 -4.02 -8.02
C LEU A 158 15.00 -5.01 -9.20
N ARG A 159 15.86 -6.04 -9.11
CA ARG A 159 15.91 -7.10 -10.13
C ARG A 159 14.60 -7.90 -10.16
N ALA A 160 14.03 -8.24 -9.02
CA ALA A 160 12.72 -8.91 -8.95
C ALA A 160 11.61 -8.06 -9.60
N VAL A 161 11.57 -6.75 -9.33
CA VAL A 161 10.63 -5.81 -9.97
C VAL A 161 10.84 -5.74 -11.49
N ALA A 162 12.09 -5.63 -11.94
CA ALA A 162 12.41 -5.57 -13.37
C ALA A 162 12.09 -6.88 -14.12
N LEU A 163 12.18 -8.02 -13.44
CA LEU A 163 11.75 -9.31 -13.97
C LEU A 163 10.23 -9.39 -14.09
N GLN A 164 9.52 -8.95 -13.05
CA GLN A 164 8.05 -8.93 -13.07
C GLN A 164 7.51 -8.05 -14.21
N ARG A 165 8.08 -6.86 -14.42
CA ARG A 165 7.67 -5.94 -15.51
C ARG A 165 7.84 -6.54 -16.91
N ARG A 166 8.80 -7.45 -17.09
CA ARG A 166 9.08 -8.09 -18.39
C ARG A 166 8.45 -9.48 -18.50
N ARG A 167 7.75 -9.95 -17.47
CA ARG A 167 7.30 -11.35 -17.36
C ARG A 167 6.50 -11.82 -18.58
N GLN A 168 5.64 -10.97 -19.13
CA GLN A 168 4.82 -11.28 -20.30
C GLN A 168 5.64 -11.52 -21.59
N HIS A 169 6.89 -11.07 -21.64
CA HIS A 169 7.79 -11.22 -22.79
C HIS A 169 8.90 -12.25 -22.55
N LEU A 170 8.88 -12.97 -21.42
CA LEU A 170 9.88 -13.97 -21.08
C LEU A 170 9.33 -15.38 -21.26
N ALA A 171 10.17 -16.29 -21.75
CA ALA A 171 9.84 -17.70 -21.75
C ALA A 171 9.64 -18.21 -20.31
N VAL A 172 8.75 -19.18 -20.14
CA VAL A 172 8.44 -19.77 -18.82
C VAL A 172 9.70 -20.32 -18.15
N SER A 173 10.57 -20.99 -18.91
CA SER A 173 11.86 -21.51 -18.44
C SER A 173 12.78 -20.39 -17.93
N THR A 174 12.80 -19.25 -18.61
CA THR A 174 13.57 -18.07 -18.20
C THR A 174 13.04 -17.48 -16.89
N VAL A 175 11.71 -17.41 -16.73
CA VAL A 175 11.08 -16.96 -15.47
C VAL A 175 11.42 -17.91 -14.31
N GLN A 176 11.37 -19.23 -14.56
CA GLN A 176 11.74 -20.24 -13.57
C GLN A 176 13.22 -20.12 -13.17
N GLN A 177 14.12 -20.01 -14.15
CA GLN A 177 15.56 -19.84 -13.90
C GLN A 177 15.84 -18.60 -13.05
N TYR A 178 15.23 -17.46 -13.37
CA TYR A 178 15.41 -16.24 -12.58
C TYR A 178 14.82 -16.36 -11.17
N SER A 179 13.67 -17.01 -11.03
CA SER A 179 13.06 -17.26 -9.71
C SER A 179 13.97 -18.14 -8.84
N SER A 180 14.53 -19.22 -9.40
CA SER A 180 15.51 -20.08 -8.72
C SER A 180 16.79 -19.34 -8.35
N TYR A 181 17.26 -18.42 -9.20
CA TYR A 181 18.41 -17.57 -8.90
C TYR A 181 18.12 -16.61 -7.72
N LEU A 182 16.97 -15.92 -7.74
CA LEU A 182 16.58 -15.04 -6.64
C LEU A 182 16.45 -15.82 -5.33
N TYR A 183 15.83 -17.00 -5.38
CA TYR A 183 15.67 -17.87 -4.22
C TYR A 183 17.02 -18.34 -3.66
N SER A 184 17.92 -18.85 -4.51
CA SER A 184 19.24 -19.32 -4.05
C SER A 184 20.10 -18.18 -3.49
N PHE A 185 20.02 -16.98 -4.07
CA PHE A 185 20.72 -15.81 -3.55
C PHE A 185 20.27 -15.44 -2.14
N ILE A 186 18.96 -15.45 -1.88
CA ILE A 186 18.38 -15.24 -0.55
C ILE A 186 18.83 -16.39 0.37
N SER A 187 18.54 -17.64 0.02
CA SER A 187 18.80 -18.79 0.90
C SER A 187 20.29 -18.93 1.28
N LYS A 188 21.22 -18.76 0.34
CA LYS A 188 22.66 -18.92 0.60
C LYS A 188 23.20 -17.85 1.56
N ARG A 189 22.81 -16.59 1.36
CA ARG A 189 23.32 -15.46 2.16
C ARG A 189 22.68 -15.36 3.55
N TYR A 190 21.47 -15.91 3.70
CA TYR A 190 20.78 -15.94 4.98
C TYR A 190 21.21 -17.12 5.85
N ASN A 191 21.76 -18.20 5.28
CA ASN A 191 22.35 -19.30 6.06
C ASN A 191 23.77 -19.00 6.58
N GLU A 192 24.51 -18.07 5.95
CA GLU A 192 25.89 -17.71 6.34
C GLU A 192 25.97 -16.78 7.57
N ARG A 193 24.86 -16.17 7.98
CA ARG A 193 24.74 -15.35 9.20
C ARG A 193 23.59 -15.92 9.99
N ASN A 194 23.76 -16.25 11.27
CA ASN A 194 22.69 -16.67 12.21
C ASN A 194 21.59 -15.58 12.45
N ASP A 195 21.34 -14.71 11.47
CA ASP A 195 20.38 -13.62 11.44
C ASP A 195 18.99 -14.06 10.98
N LEU A 196 18.80 -15.34 10.59
CA LEU A 196 17.49 -15.87 10.21
C LEU A 196 16.47 -15.70 11.33
N ASP A 197 16.83 -15.85 12.60
CA ASP A 197 15.90 -15.68 13.71
C ASP A 197 15.64 -14.20 14.03
N LYS A 198 16.65 -13.32 13.89
CA LYS A 198 16.49 -11.87 14.07
C LYS A 198 15.67 -11.23 12.95
N LEU A 199 15.81 -11.71 11.72
CA LEU A 199 15.00 -11.29 10.57
C LEU A 199 13.65 -12.02 10.52
N ARG A 200 13.51 -13.24 11.05
CA ARG A 200 12.18 -13.85 11.29
C ARG A 200 11.42 -13.10 12.38
N LEU A 201 12.07 -12.63 13.44
CA LEU A 201 11.43 -11.81 14.46
C LEU A 201 11.10 -10.40 13.95
N ARG A 202 11.95 -9.79 13.11
CA ARG A 202 11.77 -8.43 12.59
C ARG A 202 10.93 -8.34 11.31
N TYR A 203 10.98 -9.35 10.45
CA TYR A 203 10.30 -9.40 9.14
C TYR A 203 9.27 -10.53 9.01
N ASN A 204 9.14 -11.43 10.01
CA ASN A 204 8.19 -12.56 10.05
C ASN A 204 7.92 -13.21 8.69
N LEU A 205 9.00 -13.41 7.93
CA LEU A 205 8.98 -13.86 6.55
C LEU A 205 8.62 -15.34 6.49
N LYS A 206 7.32 -15.64 6.49
CA LYS A 206 6.82 -16.79 5.74
C LYS A 206 6.86 -16.42 4.26
N PHE A 207 8.06 -16.40 3.67
CA PHE A 207 8.19 -16.38 2.21
C PHE A 207 7.70 -17.73 1.68
N SER A 208 6.40 -17.85 1.43
CA SER A 208 5.84 -18.94 0.64
C SER A 208 6.08 -18.61 -0.84
N PHE A 209 7.27 -18.94 -1.36
CA PHE A 209 7.59 -18.78 -2.78
C PHE A 209 6.76 -19.67 -3.73
N SER A 210 5.89 -20.53 -3.18
CA SER A 210 4.93 -21.33 -3.95
C SER A 210 3.90 -20.48 -4.72
N SER A 211 3.83 -19.17 -4.46
CA SER A 211 2.98 -18.23 -5.21
C SER A 211 3.63 -17.64 -6.46
N PHE A 212 4.95 -17.76 -6.65
CA PHE A 212 5.62 -17.29 -7.87
C PHE A 212 5.35 -18.21 -9.07
N SER A 213 5.06 -19.49 -8.80
CA SER A 213 4.86 -20.54 -9.80
C SER A 213 3.42 -20.67 -10.30
N ASN A 214 2.42 -20.10 -9.61
CA ASN A 214 1.03 -20.16 -10.05
C ASN A 214 0.43 -18.76 -10.17
N ARG A 215 0.59 -18.22 -11.39
CA ARG A 215 -0.17 -17.13 -12.02
C ARG A 215 -0.45 -15.94 -11.11
N PHE A 216 0.33 -14.87 -11.19
CA PHE A 216 -0.29 -13.56 -11.34
C PHE A 216 -0.48 -13.34 -12.83
#